data_AF-A0A833EG06-F1
#
_entry.id   AF-A0A833EG06-F1
#
_cell.length_a   1.000
_cell.length_b   1.000
_cell.length_c   1.000
_cell.angle_alpha   90.00
_cell.angle_beta   90.00
_cell.angle_gamma   90.00
#
_symmetry.space_group_name_H-M   'P 1'
#
loop_
_entity.id
_entity.type
_entity.pdbx_description
1 polymer ?
#
loop_
_entity_poly.entity_id
_entity_poly.type
_entity_poly.pdbx_seq_one_letter_code
_entity_poly.pdbx_strand_id
1 'polypeptide(L)'
;MCKGPVVKLLIGVLLIIAGVFAILPEWIAKITVLQITSGFAWEAFKTVILGAIPPMLIFLGALIVWIEIEEIKIERMEKEIEEKEKEETKKK
;
A
#
# COMPACT_ATOMS: atom_id res chain seq x y z
N MET A 1 5.18 -24.39 1.44
CA MET A 1 3.94 -23.73 0.95
C MET A 1 3.95 -22.28 1.38
N CYS A 2 4.33 -21.39 0.45
CA CYS A 2 4.54 -19.95 0.66
C CYS A 2 3.21 -19.24 0.95
N LYS A 3 2.75 -19.25 2.21
CA LYS A 3 1.54 -18.50 2.64
C LYS A 3 1.87 -17.08 3.12
N GLY A 4 3.14 -16.77 3.39
CA GLY A 4 3.59 -15.46 3.88
C GLY A 4 3.35 -14.30 2.89
N PRO A 5 3.71 -14.42 1.60
CA PRO A 5 3.61 -13.32 0.64
C PRO A 5 2.17 -12.86 0.38
N VAL A 6 1.27 -13.83 0.20
CA VAL A 6 -0.14 -13.57 -0.14
C VAL A 6 -0.89 -12.88 1.00
N VAL A 7 -0.57 -13.23 2.26
CA VAL A 7 -1.19 -12.62 3.45
C VAL A 7 -0.77 -11.16 3.60
N LYS A 8 0.52 -10.85 3.39
CA LYS A 8 1.02 -9.47 3.45
C LYS A 8 0.38 -8.58 2.37
N LEU A 9 0.23 -9.12 1.16
CA LEU A 9 -0.41 -8.42 0.05
C LEU A 9 -1.90 -8.15 0.34
N LEU A 10 -2.62 -9.12 0.92
CA LEU A 10 -4.00 -8.93 1.38
C LEU A 10 -4.11 -7.84 2.45
N ILE A 11 -3.20 -7.79 3.44
CA ILE A 11 -3.16 -6.73 4.45
C ILE A 11 -2.96 -5.36 3.78
N GLY A 12 -2.04 -5.24 2.82
CA GLY A 12 -1.76 -3.99 2.11
C GLY A 12 -2.97 -3.46 1.35
N VAL A 13 -3.69 -4.34 0.64
CA VAL A 13 -4.91 -3.98 -0.10
C VAL A 13 -6.02 -3.54 0.85
N LEU A 14 -6.18 -4.22 2.00
CA LEU A 14 -7.19 -3.88 3.00
C LEU A 14 -6.94 -2.50 3.62
N LEU A 15 -5.68 -2.14 3.86
CA LEU A 15 -5.28 -0.82 4.35
C LEU A 15 -5.54 0.29 3.31
N ILE A 16 -5.31 0.02 2.02
CA ILE A 16 -5.63 0.96 0.94
C ILE A 16 -7.14 1.20 0.87
N ILE A 17 -7.95 0.13 0.89
CA ILE A 17 -9.42 0.24 0.84
C ILE A 17 -9.95 0.99 2.07
N ALA A 18 -9.45 0.69 3.27
CA ALA A 18 -9.82 1.40 4.49
C ALA A 18 -9.45 2.89 4.44
N GLY A 19 -8.26 3.22 3.90
CA GLY A 19 -7.83 4.60 3.68
C GLY A 19 -8.72 5.34 2.69
N VAL A 20 -9.03 4.73 1.54
CA VAL A 20 -9.91 5.32 0.52
C VAL A 20 -11.31 5.55 1.06
N PHE A 21 -11.87 4.58 1.80
CA PHE A 21 -13.20 4.69 2.39
C PHE A 21 -13.28 5.76 3.49
N ALA A 22 -12.21 5.96 4.26
CA ALA A 22 -12.14 7.03 5.25
C ALA A 22 -12.12 8.44 4.62
N ILE A 23 -11.64 8.57 3.38
CA ILE A 23 -11.50 9.84 2.67
C ILE A 23 -12.76 10.20 1.85
N LEU A 24 -13.47 9.18 1.35
CA LEU A 24 -14.62 9.32 0.45
C LEU A 24 -15.79 10.20 0.97
N PRO A 25 -16.24 10.11 2.24
CA PRO A 25 -17.38 10.92 2.69
C PRO A 25 -17.01 12.39 2.96
N GLU A 26 -15.74 12.73 3.15
CA GLU A 26 -15.32 14.09 3.52
C GLU A 26 -14.99 14.99 2.31
N TRP A 27 -14.49 14.44 1.20
CA TRP A 27 -14.11 15.26 0.03
C TRP A 27 -15.29 15.96 -0.66
N ILE A 28 -16.50 15.39 -0.57
CA ILE A 28 -17.71 15.99 -1.16
C ILE A 28 -18.34 17.04 -0.21
N ALA A 29 -18.14 16.92 1.11
CA ALA A 29 -18.82 17.76 2.09
C ALA A 29 -18.04 19.03 2.52
N LYS A 30 -16.72 19.08 2.30
CA LYS A 30 -15.83 20.11 2.91
C LYS A 30 -15.48 21.33 2.04
N ILE A 31 -15.96 21.44 0.81
CA ILE A 31 -15.78 22.69 0.03
C ILE A 31 -16.63 23.84 0.58
N THR A 32 -17.65 23.58 1.41
CA THR A 32 -18.70 24.59 1.68
C THR A 32 -18.70 25.24 3.07
N VAL A 33 -17.87 24.85 4.05
CA VAL A 33 -18.04 25.39 5.42
C VAL A 33 -16.75 25.92 6.03
N LEU A 34 -16.32 27.04 5.46
CA LEU A 34 -15.57 28.10 6.12
C LEU A 34 -16.44 28.70 7.23
N GLN A 35 -16.55 28.07 8.41
CA GLN A 35 -17.14 28.76 9.57
C GLN A 35 -16.34 28.57 10.84
N ILE A 36 -15.75 29.70 11.21
CA ILE A 36 -14.90 29.96 12.35
C ILE A 36 -15.74 30.08 13.60
N THR A 37 -15.60 29.17 14.58
CA THR A 37 -15.83 29.48 16.02
C THR A 37 -15.08 28.48 16.91
N SER A 38 -14.24 29.00 17.81
CA SER A 38 -13.76 28.55 19.14
C SER A 38 -13.76 27.08 19.64
N GLY A 39 -13.98 26.06 18.81
CA GLY A 39 -13.57 24.64 19.02
C GLY A 39 -12.39 24.24 18.12
N PHE A 40 -11.75 25.25 17.53
CA PHE A 40 -10.95 25.20 16.31
C PHE A 40 -9.72 24.29 16.36
N ALA A 41 -9.03 24.23 17.50
CA ALA A 41 -7.74 23.55 17.58
C ALA A 41 -7.88 22.03 17.46
N TRP A 42 -8.88 21.44 18.11
CA TRP A 42 -9.09 19.99 18.09
C TRP A 42 -9.61 19.50 16.74
N GLU A 43 -10.54 20.24 16.13
CA GLU A 43 -11.08 19.89 14.80
C GLU A 43 -10.06 20.15 13.67
N ALA A 44 -9.22 21.20 13.80
CA ALA A 44 -8.09 21.40 12.90
C ALA A 44 -7.04 20.29 13.06
N PHE A 45 -6.73 19.89 14.29
CA PHE A 45 -5.80 18.79 14.58
C PHE A 45 -6.30 17.46 14.01
N LYS A 46 -7.58 17.13 14.21
CA LYS A 46 -8.22 15.97 13.58
C LYS A 46 -8.14 16.05 12.07
N THR A 47 -8.43 17.21 11.47
CA THR A 47 -8.38 17.41 10.02
C THR A 47 -6.96 17.19 9.47
N VAL A 48 -5.93 17.65 10.17
CA VAL A 48 -4.53 17.39 9.78
C VAL A 48 -4.19 15.90 9.88
N ILE A 49 -4.60 15.22 10.94
CA ILE A 49 -4.37 13.78 11.08
C ILE A 49 -5.08 13.00 9.98
N LEU A 50 -6.37 13.29 9.73
CA LEU A 50 -7.16 12.69 8.65
C LEU A 50 -6.65 13.05 7.26
N GLY A 51 -6.02 14.21 7.10
CA GLY A 51 -5.42 14.64 5.83
C GLY A 51 -4.02 14.06 5.59
N ALA A 52 -3.24 13.83 6.64
CA ALA A 52 -1.82 13.45 6.53
C ALA A 52 -1.59 11.94 6.70
N ILE A 53 -2.30 11.30 7.64
CA ILE A 53 -2.09 9.88 7.94
C ILE A 53 -2.55 8.97 6.80
N PRO A 54 -3.77 9.12 6.25
CA PRO A 54 -4.22 8.27 5.15
C PRO A 54 -3.30 8.28 3.91
N PRO A 55 -2.88 9.42 3.33
CA PRO A 55 -1.93 9.39 2.21
C PRO A 55 -0.55 8.85 2.61
N MET A 56 -0.08 9.08 3.84
CA MET A 56 1.15 8.42 4.32
C MET A 56 1.01 6.89 4.36
N LEU A 57 -0.11 6.37 4.86
CA LEU A 57 -0.38 4.93 4.90
C LEU A 57 -0.51 4.35 3.49
N ILE A 58 -1.13 5.07 2.55
CA ILE A 58 -1.20 4.67 1.14
C ILE A 58 0.21 4.61 0.55
N PHE A 59 1.04 5.61 0.79
CA PHE A 59 2.41 5.66 0.29
C PHE A 59 3.26 4.52 0.87
N LEU A 60 3.21 4.32 2.20
CA LEU A 60 3.92 3.21 2.86
C LEU A 60 3.42 1.85 2.37
N GLY A 61 2.10 1.69 2.21
CA GLY A 61 1.50 0.47 1.65
C GLY A 61 1.98 0.21 0.23
N ALA A 62 2.05 1.24 -0.62
CA ALA A 62 2.58 1.13 -1.97
C ALA A 62 4.07 0.74 -1.99
N LEU A 63 4.88 1.28 -1.08
CA LEU A 63 6.30 0.88 -0.94
C LEU A 63 6.44 -0.58 -0.52
N ILE A 64 5.63 -1.05 0.43
CA ILE A 64 5.65 -2.46 0.85
C ILE A 64 5.26 -3.38 -0.31
N VAL A 65 4.19 -3.05 -1.03
CA VAL A 65 3.76 -3.82 -2.20
C VAL A 65 4.85 -3.82 -3.28
N TRP A 66 5.50 -2.68 -3.52
CA TRP A 66 6.59 -2.58 -4.48
C TRP A 66 7.75 -3.52 -4.15
N ILE A 67 8.20 -3.52 -2.88
CA ILE A 67 9.29 -4.39 -2.42
C ILE A 67 8.93 -5.87 -2.60
N GLU A 68 7.72 -6.28 -2.20
CA GLU A 68 7.29 -7.68 -2.35
C GLU A 68 7.21 -8.10 -3.84
N ILE A 69 6.82 -7.19 -4.74
CA ILE A 69 6.85 -7.45 -6.19
C ILE A 69 8.28 -7.67 -6.70
N GLU A 70 9.25 -6.89 -6.21
CA GLU A 70 10.67 -7.06 -6.57
C GLU A 70 11.23 -8.39 -6.07
N GLU A 71 10.92 -8.79 -4.83
CA GLU A 71 11.32 -10.09 -4.27
C GLU A 71 10.76 -11.25 -5.12
N ILE A 72 9.48 -11.21 -5.48
CA ILE A 72 8.84 -12.22 -6.34
C ILE A 72 9.49 -12.28 -7.73
N LYS A 73 9.96 -11.14 -8.25
CA LYS A 73 10.63 -11.09 -9.56
C LYS A 73 12.01 -11.75 -9.48
N ILE A 74 12.75 -11.52 -8.41
CA ILE A 74 14.07 -12.14 -8.17
C ILE A 74 13.93 -13.66 -8.07
N GLU A 75 13.00 -14.16 -7.24
CA GLU A 75 12.75 -15.60 -7.12
C GLU A 75 12.40 -16.28 -8.45
N ARG A 76 11.72 -15.56 -9.35
CA ARG A 76 11.42 -16.07 -10.71
C ARG A 76 12.66 -16.12 -11.59
N MET A 77 13.49 -15.09 -11.58
CA MET A 77 14.72 -15.05 -12.37
C MET A 77 15.70 -16.15 -11.95
N GLU A 78 15.84 -16.42 -10.65
CA GLU A 78 16.70 -17.49 -10.14
C GLU A 78 16.26 -18.88 -10.65
N LYS A 79 14.95 -19.15 -10.65
CA LYS A 79 14.39 -20.41 -11.17
C LYS A 79 14.62 -20.56 -12.67
N GLU A 80 14.44 -19.50 -13.44
CA GLU A 80 14.69 -19.52 -14.89
C GLU A 80 16.17 -19.77 -15.23
N ILE A 81 17.10 -19.24 -14.42
CA ILE A 81 18.54 -19.48 -14.59
C ILE A 81 18.86 -20.94 -14.25
N GLU A 82 18.36 -21.47 -13.14
CA GLU A 82 18.60 -22.85 -12.72
C GLU A 82 18.05 -23.88 -13.73
N GLU A 83 16.88 -23.61 -14.34
CA GLU A 83 16.32 -24.44 -15.40
C GLU A 83 17.19 -24.45 -16.66
N LYS A 84 17.68 -23.28 -17.08
CA LYS A 84 18.57 -23.15 -18.26
C LYS A 84 19.90 -23.88 -18.05
N GLU A 85 20.53 -23.74 -16.88
CA GLU A 85 21.77 -24.47 -16.56
C GLU A 85 21.58 -26.00 -16.59
N LYS A 86 20.43 -26.49 -16.10
CA LYS A 86 20.09 -27.92 -16.16
C LYS A 86 19.90 -28.42 -17.60
N GLU A 87 19.29 -27.62 -18.47
CA GLU A 87 19.13 -27.98 -19.89
C GLU A 87 20.47 -27.99 -20.64
N GLU A 88 21.35 -27.02 -20.38
CA GLU A 88 22.68 -26.98 -21.00
C GLU A 88 23.55 -28.15 -20.54
N THR A 89 23.47 -28.53 -19.26
CA THR A 89 24.21 -29.69 -18.72
C THR A 89 23.72 -31.02 -19.30
N LYS A 90 22.43 -31.15 -19.62
CA LYS A 90 21.88 -32.35 -20.28
C LYS A 90 22.20 -32.45 -21.78
N LYS A 91 22.51 -31.33 -22.44
CA LYS A 91 22.86 -31.28 -23.87
C LYS A 91 24.36 -31.48 -24.14
N LYS A 92 25.22 -31.32 -23.12
CA LYS A 92 26.65 -31.66 -23.15
C LYS A 92 26.87 -33.14 -22.85
#